data_AF-A0A7V3AB41-F1
#
_entry.id   AF-A0A7V3AB41-F1
#
_cell.length_a   1.000
_cell.length_b   1.000
_cell.length_c   1.000
_cell.angle_alpha   90.00
_cell.angle_beta   90.00
_cell.angle_gamma   90.00
#
_symmetry.space_group_name_H-M   'P 1'
#
loop_
_entity.id
_entity.type
_entity.pdbx_description
1 polymer ?
#
loop_
_entity_poly.entity_id
_entity_poly.type
_entity_poly.pdbx_seq_one_letter_code
_entity_poly.pdbx_strand_id
1 'polypeptide(L)'
;MLAFPGGFGHQGVAGRGGEPAGDWHGGWRRILFPGSFVGEPMRPSAFIVREALRPELAELPGRLCEAGFDVRLVPHLYHLPEESALWGMLAALEGPAVFLLPLHPRPIEALLRRHQAWRPGRVALDLRAWDQPESLVAELRSRMAVPSGHGSVSVLEGAAGLRWYPVVDEERCTHCGSCHQFCLFGVYELDERKRVRIAHPDRCKPGCPACSRICPQGALMFPLYAKDAAIAGAPGQYPKPDAAARKMFYARTGLTCPACGQAGKPGARPGAPVCGECGRPRVAAAGGRDELDALLDGLEHLQEGR
;
A
#
# COMPACT_ATOMS: atom_id res chain seq x y z
N MET A 1 38.35 3.45 38.62
CA MET A 1 38.35 3.90 40.03
C MET A 1 37.12 4.80 40.18
N LEU A 2 35.96 4.28 40.60
CA LEU A 2 35.55 3.99 42.00
C LEU A 2 35.67 5.29 42.85
N ALA A 3 34.65 5.82 43.55
CA ALA A 3 33.52 5.17 44.18
C ALA A 3 32.40 6.18 44.58
N PHE A 4 31.16 5.67 44.68
CA PHE A 4 30.11 6.11 45.62
C PHE A 4 30.50 5.70 47.07
N PRO A 5 29.98 6.36 48.12
CA PRO A 5 28.73 5.93 48.80
C PRO A 5 27.91 7.15 49.29
N GLY A 6 26.71 7.11 49.87
CA GLY A 6 25.87 6.11 50.54
C GLY A 6 24.88 6.90 51.43
N GLY A 7 23.64 6.40 51.60
CA GLY A 7 22.51 7.16 52.17
C GLY A 7 22.19 6.95 53.67
N PHE A 8 20.89 7.10 53.97
CA PHE A 8 20.12 6.99 55.24
C PHE A 8 20.12 8.24 56.16
N GLY A 9 19.00 8.65 56.80
CA GLY A 9 17.63 8.15 56.86
C GLY A 9 16.72 9.00 57.76
N HIS A 10 15.40 8.75 57.64
CA HIS A 10 14.28 8.90 58.59
C HIS A 10 14.10 10.13 59.49
N GLN A 11 12.95 10.81 59.37
CA GLN A 11 12.03 11.07 60.50
C GLN A 11 10.57 10.96 60.02
N GLY A 12 9.74 10.29 60.82
CA GLY A 12 8.31 10.07 60.58
C GLY A 12 7.41 10.95 61.45
N VAL A 13 6.11 10.96 61.14
CA VAL A 13 5.04 11.40 62.05
C VAL A 13 3.78 10.55 61.79
N ALA A 14 3.29 9.90 62.85
CA ALA A 14 1.99 9.22 62.99
C ALA A 14 0.84 10.25 62.96
N GLY A 15 -0.42 9.98 62.63
CA GLY A 15 -1.26 8.79 62.64
C GLY A 15 -2.74 9.25 62.76
N ARG A 16 -3.65 8.27 62.90
CA ARG A 16 -5.14 8.34 62.99
C ARG A 16 -5.83 8.36 61.61
N GLY A 17 -6.75 7.47 61.26
CA GLY A 17 -7.47 6.44 62.00
C GLY A 17 -8.89 6.34 61.41
N GLY A 18 -9.38 5.12 61.18
CA GLY A 18 -10.81 4.84 60.99
C GLY A 18 -11.22 4.33 59.62
N GLU A 19 -11.27 3.01 59.45
CA GLU A 19 -12.36 2.38 58.68
C GLU A 19 -13.63 2.42 59.54
N PRO A 20 -14.82 2.49 58.90
CA PRO A 20 -15.61 1.27 58.90
C PRO A 20 -16.32 0.96 57.57
N ALA A 21 -16.64 -0.33 57.46
CA ALA A 21 -17.45 -0.97 56.45
C ALA A 21 -18.84 -0.32 56.23
N GLY A 22 -19.38 -0.45 55.02
CA GLY A 22 -20.79 -0.15 54.75
C GLY A 22 -21.18 -0.15 53.26
N ASP A 23 -21.96 -1.18 52.89
CA ASP A 23 -23.04 -1.18 51.90
C ASP A 23 -22.79 -0.75 50.44
N TRP A 24 -22.66 -1.77 49.60
CA TRP A 24 -22.85 -1.73 48.15
C TRP A 24 -24.34 -1.66 47.77
N HIS A 25 -25.00 -0.52 48.02
CA HIS A 25 -26.27 -0.20 47.36
C HIS A 25 -26.38 1.31 47.14
N GLY A 26 -26.18 1.77 45.90
CA GLY A 26 -26.30 3.20 45.60
C GLY A 26 -26.28 3.48 44.10
N GLY A 27 -27.39 4.04 43.62
CA GLY A 27 -27.71 4.28 42.21
C GLY A 27 -26.62 4.96 41.37
N TRP A 28 -26.59 4.56 40.10
CA TRP A 28 -25.89 5.24 39.02
C TRP A 28 -26.43 6.67 38.87
N ARG A 29 -25.91 7.61 39.67
CA ARG A 29 -26.05 9.04 39.38
C ARG A 29 -25.24 9.30 38.12
N ARG A 30 -25.99 9.53 37.04
CA ARG A 30 -25.51 10.04 35.76
C ARG A 30 -24.72 11.32 36.04
N ILE A 31 -23.39 11.22 36.01
CA ILE A 31 -22.52 12.40 35.98
C ILE A 31 -22.77 13.02 34.60
N LEU A 32 -23.67 14.01 34.57
CA LEU A 32 -23.83 14.89 33.43
C LEU A 32 -22.58 15.77 33.38
N PHE A 33 -21.62 15.40 32.54
CA PHE A 33 -20.59 16.33 32.10
C PHE A 33 -21.27 17.42 31.26
N PRO A 34 -21.20 18.71 31.66
CA PRO A 34 -21.68 19.78 30.82
C PRO A 34 -20.62 20.05 29.74
N GLY A 35 -21.04 20.03 28.48
CA GLY A 35 -20.23 20.48 27.35
C GLY A 35 -19.59 19.37 26.53
N SER A 36 -20.41 18.59 25.81
CA SER A 36 -19.96 18.01 24.55
C SER A 36 -19.72 19.16 23.57
N PHE A 37 -18.49 19.70 23.57
CA PHE A 37 -17.97 20.47 22.46
C PHE A 37 -17.89 19.51 21.27
N VAL A 38 -18.99 19.34 20.54
CA VAL A 38 -18.95 18.76 19.21
C VAL A 38 -18.30 19.84 18.35
N GLY A 39 -16.96 19.87 18.34
CA GLY A 39 -16.22 20.76 17.45
C GLY A 39 -16.71 20.54 16.02
N GLU A 40 -16.92 21.62 15.28
CA GLU A 40 -17.33 21.51 13.88
C GLU A 40 -16.37 20.59 13.13
N PRO A 41 -16.88 19.69 12.26
CA PRO A 41 -16.02 18.80 11.50
C PRO A 41 -15.05 19.63 10.67
N MET A 42 -13.77 19.24 10.70
CA MET A 42 -12.73 19.91 9.94
C MET A 42 -13.10 19.95 8.45
N ARG A 43 -12.89 21.11 7.82
CA ARG A 43 -13.24 21.33 6.42
C ARG A 43 -12.49 20.35 5.50
N PRO A 44 -13.19 19.58 4.64
CA PRO A 44 -12.55 18.64 3.76
C PRO A 44 -11.83 19.34 2.61
N SER A 45 -10.69 18.80 2.21
CA SER A 45 -9.91 19.29 1.07
C SER A 45 -10.23 18.49 -0.20
N ALA A 46 -10.48 19.17 -1.32
CA ALA A 46 -10.72 18.52 -2.61
C ALA A 46 -9.59 18.81 -3.60
N PHE A 47 -8.87 17.76 -4.02
CA PHE A 47 -7.80 17.85 -5.00
C PHE A 47 -8.30 17.41 -6.37
N ILE A 48 -8.30 18.33 -7.33
CA ILE A 48 -8.81 18.09 -8.69
C ILE A 48 -7.67 18.25 -9.68
N VAL A 49 -7.45 17.25 -10.52
CA VAL A 49 -6.47 17.39 -11.62
C VAL A 49 -7.00 18.42 -12.62
N ARG A 50 -6.33 19.57 -12.69
CA ARG A 50 -6.77 20.73 -13.50
C ARG A 50 -6.94 20.35 -14.96
N GLU A 51 -5.96 19.62 -15.51
CA GLU A 51 -5.94 19.23 -16.92
C GLU A 51 -6.98 18.16 -17.27
N ALA A 52 -7.63 17.57 -16.27
CA ALA A 52 -8.65 16.54 -16.43
C ALA A 52 -10.09 17.09 -16.37
N LEU A 53 -10.26 18.38 -16.08
CA LEU A 53 -11.58 19.02 -16.06
C LEU A 53 -12.11 19.18 -17.49
N ARG A 54 -13.06 18.32 -17.85
CA ARG A 54 -13.80 18.40 -19.11
C ARG A 54 -14.84 19.54 -19.07
N PRO A 55 -15.33 20.04 -20.21
CA PRO A 55 -16.30 21.13 -20.26
C PRO A 55 -17.54 20.90 -19.38
N GLU A 56 -18.01 19.66 -19.31
CA GLU A 56 -19.20 19.27 -18.52
C GLU A 56 -18.97 19.42 -17.00
N LEU A 57 -17.71 19.40 -16.56
CA LEU A 57 -17.31 19.55 -15.16
C LEU A 57 -16.65 20.90 -14.86
N ALA A 58 -16.74 21.88 -15.76
CA ALA A 58 -16.08 23.18 -15.60
C ALA A 58 -16.50 23.92 -14.32
N GLU A 59 -17.76 23.77 -13.88
CA GLU A 59 -18.28 24.38 -12.65
C GLU A 59 -17.94 23.60 -11.37
N LEU A 60 -17.40 22.38 -11.48
CA LEU A 60 -17.15 21.50 -10.33
C LEU A 60 -16.33 22.15 -9.20
N PRO A 61 -15.24 22.88 -9.46
CA PRO A 61 -14.51 23.57 -8.40
C PRO A 61 -15.37 24.58 -7.63
N GLY A 62 -16.22 25.33 -8.33
CA GLY A 62 -17.15 26.29 -7.72
C GLY A 62 -18.21 25.58 -6.89
N ARG A 63 -18.83 24.53 -7.44
CA ARG A 63 -19.85 23.72 -6.73
C ARG A 63 -19.31 23.06 -5.47
N LEU A 64 -18.07 22.56 -5.49
CA LEU A 64 -17.43 22.00 -4.30
C LEU A 64 -17.10 23.09 -3.27
N CYS A 65 -16.64 24.26 -3.71
CA CYS A 65 -16.42 25.40 -2.83
C CYS A 65 -17.71 25.85 -2.13
N GLU A 66 -18.80 26.02 -2.89
CA GLU A 66 -20.16 26.28 -2.37
C GLU A 66 -20.64 25.18 -1.43
N ALA A 67 -20.25 23.94 -1.71
CA ALA A 67 -20.59 22.80 -0.89
C ALA A 67 -19.78 22.71 0.41
N GLY A 68 -18.74 23.54 0.57
CA GLY A 68 -17.92 23.67 1.77
C GLY A 68 -16.55 23.02 1.70
N PHE A 69 -16.03 22.68 0.51
CA PHE A 69 -14.69 22.10 0.35
C PHE A 69 -13.61 23.14 0.10
N ASP A 70 -12.41 22.93 0.64
CA ASP A 70 -11.21 23.64 0.20
C ASP A 70 -10.64 22.97 -1.05
N VAL A 71 -10.95 23.55 -2.20
CA VAL A 71 -10.60 23.04 -3.53
C VAL A 71 -9.19 23.47 -3.92
N ARG A 72 -8.40 22.50 -4.36
CA ARG A 72 -7.04 22.65 -4.85
C ARG A 72 -6.97 22.04 -6.24
N LEU A 73 -6.82 22.89 -7.24
CA LEU A 73 -6.51 22.46 -8.60
C LEU A 73 -5.02 22.09 -8.64
N VAL A 74 -4.74 20.83 -8.97
CA VAL A 74 -3.39 20.26 -8.95
C VAL A 74 -2.98 19.77 -10.34
N PRO A 75 -1.68 19.69 -10.64
CA PRO A 75 -1.21 18.91 -11.77
C PRO A 75 -1.56 17.43 -11.60
N HIS A 76 -1.49 16.68 -12.69
CA HIS A 76 -1.73 15.24 -12.66
C HIS A 76 -0.73 14.51 -11.73
N LEU A 77 -1.19 14.06 -10.56
CA LEU A 77 -0.30 13.55 -9.50
C LEU A 77 0.58 12.36 -9.94
N TYR A 78 0.07 11.46 -10.79
CA TYR A 78 0.87 10.34 -11.31
C TYR A 78 2.09 10.80 -12.12
N HIS A 79 2.08 12.01 -12.66
CA HIS A 79 3.17 12.58 -13.45
C HIS A 79 4.15 13.43 -12.63
N LEU A 80 3.88 13.64 -11.34
CA LEU A 80 4.80 14.38 -10.48
C LEU A 80 6.08 13.58 -10.25
N PRO A 81 7.26 14.22 -10.26
CA PRO A 81 8.51 13.58 -9.87
C PRO A 81 8.50 13.20 -8.38
N GLU A 82 9.34 12.25 -7.99
CA GLU A 82 9.42 11.75 -6.60
C GLU A 82 9.83 12.88 -5.62
N GLU A 83 10.62 13.84 -6.09
CA GLU A 83 11.17 14.97 -5.34
C GLU A 83 10.22 16.18 -5.29
N SER A 84 9.02 16.07 -5.87
CA SER A 84 8.06 17.18 -5.88
C SER A 84 7.67 17.59 -4.46
N ALA A 85 7.78 18.89 -4.15
CA ALA A 85 7.33 19.47 -2.89
C ALA A 85 5.84 19.24 -2.61
N LEU A 86 5.02 19.02 -3.66
CA LEU A 86 3.61 18.67 -3.51
C LEU A 86 3.41 17.37 -2.72
N TRP A 87 4.32 16.39 -2.83
CA TRP A 87 4.21 15.17 -2.04
C TRP A 87 4.36 15.44 -0.54
N GLY A 88 5.29 16.31 -0.16
CA GLY A 88 5.46 16.73 1.24
C GLY A 88 4.21 17.43 1.78
N MET A 89 3.61 18.32 0.98
CA MET A 89 2.36 19.00 1.33
C MET A 89 1.20 18.00 1.52
N LEU A 90 1.02 17.06 0.58
CA LEU A 90 -0.06 16.07 0.63
C LEU A 90 0.11 15.07 1.80
N ALA A 91 1.35 14.74 2.15
CA ALA A 91 1.69 13.88 3.28
C ALA A 91 1.43 14.59 4.63
N ALA A 92 1.67 15.90 4.70
CA ALA A 92 1.44 16.74 5.87
C ALA A 92 -0.02 17.19 6.03
N LEU A 93 -0.86 17.02 5.00
CA LEU A 93 -2.28 17.40 5.04
C LEU A 93 -3.01 16.71 6.21
N GLU A 94 -3.69 17.50 7.02
CA GLU A 94 -4.57 17.01 8.07
C GLU A 94 -6.03 16.92 7.60
N GLY A 95 -6.83 16.10 8.30
CA GLY A 95 -8.26 15.99 8.07
C GLY A 95 -8.70 15.22 6.81
N PRO A 96 -10.02 15.25 6.53
CA PRO A 96 -10.61 14.54 5.40
C PRO A 96 -10.20 15.15 4.06
N ALA A 97 -10.01 14.31 3.05
CA ALA A 97 -9.66 14.77 1.71
C ALA A 97 -10.26 13.89 0.62
N VAL A 98 -10.59 14.50 -0.51
CA VAL A 98 -10.97 13.80 -1.74
C VAL A 98 -9.94 14.06 -2.83
N PHE A 99 -9.57 13.00 -3.55
CA PHE A 99 -8.67 13.04 -4.70
C PHE A 99 -9.45 12.66 -5.96
N LEU A 100 -9.61 13.63 -6.86
CA LEU A 100 -10.33 13.53 -8.11
C LEU A 100 -9.33 13.53 -9.28
N LEU A 101 -8.90 12.33 -9.67
CA LEU A 101 -7.94 12.10 -10.75
C LEU A 101 -8.63 11.35 -11.90
N PRO A 102 -8.17 11.49 -13.16
CA PRO A 102 -8.68 10.71 -14.28
C PRO A 102 -8.12 9.28 -14.31
N LEU A 103 -8.08 8.62 -13.15
CA LEU A 103 -7.57 7.28 -12.92
C LEU A 103 -8.59 6.48 -12.09
N HIS A 104 -8.53 5.15 -12.13
CA HIS A 104 -9.35 4.34 -11.23
C HIS A 104 -8.98 4.58 -9.74
N PRO A 105 -9.88 4.32 -8.77
CA PRO A 105 -9.59 4.58 -7.36
C PRO A 105 -8.35 3.85 -6.82
N ARG A 106 -8.19 2.56 -7.13
CA ARG A 106 -7.06 1.74 -6.67
C ARG A 106 -5.68 2.33 -7.00
N PRO A 107 -5.37 2.73 -8.25
CA PRO A 107 -4.09 3.36 -8.55
C PRO A 107 -3.91 4.73 -7.90
N ILE A 108 -4.99 5.51 -7.67
CA ILE A 108 -4.91 6.77 -6.92
C ILE A 108 -4.48 6.49 -5.48
N GLU A 109 -5.13 5.53 -4.82
CA GLU A 109 -4.80 5.12 -3.45
C GLU A 109 -3.38 4.57 -3.35
N ALA A 110 -2.98 3.69 -4.26
CA ALA A 110 -1.63 3.14 -4.34
C ALA A 110 -0.56 4.23 -4.47
N LEU A 111 -0.80 5.21 -5.34
CA LEU A 111 0.08 6.37 -5.52
C LEU A 111 0.17 7.19 -4.22
N LEU A 112 -0.97 7.53 -3.61
CA LEU A 112 -0.98 8.31 -2.37
C LEU A 112 -0.33 7.54 -1.21
N ARG A 113 -0.52 6.22 -1.11
CA ARG A 113 0.14 5.37 -0.10
C ARG A 113 1.66 5.37 -0.27
N ARG A 114 2.17 5.26 -1.51
CA ARG A 114 3.61 5.34 -1.81
C ARG A 114 4.25 6.61 -1.25
N HIS A 115 3.53 7.73 -1.32
CA HIS A 115 4.00 9.04 -0.87
C HIS A 115 3.48 9.44 0.53
N GLN A 116 2.99 8.47 1.33
CA GLN A 116 2.52 8.71 2.71
C GLN A 116 1.35 9.72 2.81
N ALA A 117 0.64 9.92 1.70
CA ALA A 117 -0.50 10.81 1.54
C ALA A 117 -1.85 10.07 1.54
N TRP A 118 -1.92 8.83 2.02
CA TRP A 118 -3.18 8.11 2.19
C TRP A 118 -3.41 7.76 3.66
N ARG A 119 -4.59 8.10 4.18
CA ARG A 119 -5.00 7.98 5.59
C ARG A 119 -6.51 7.72 5.69
N PRO A 120 -7.02 7.17 6.82
CA PRO A 120 -8.45 7.05 7.05
C PRO A 120 -9.18 8.40 6.87
N GLY A 121 -10.38 8.38 6.30
CA GLY A 121 -11.15 9.59 5.97
C GLY A 121 -10.77 10.26 4.65
N ARG A 122 -9.80 9.71 3.90
CA ARG A 122 -9.51 10.13 2.52
C ARG A 122 -10.29 9.28 1.52
N VAL A 123 -10.71 9.89 0.41
CA VAL A 123 -11.50 9.28 -0.65
C VAL A 123 -10.81 9.49 -2.00
N ALA A 124 -10.74 8.44 -2.81
CA ALA A 124 -10.27 8.53 -4.19
C ALA A 124 -11.44 8.23 -5.15
N LEU A 125 -11.66 9.10 -6.13
CA LEU A 125 -12.66 8.87 -7.17
C LEU A 125 -12.05 9.06 -8.56
N ASP A 126 -12.56 8.24 -9.49
CA ASP A 126 -12.26 8.37 -10.91
C ASP A 126 -13.09 9.50 -11.51
N LEU A 127 -12.46 10.63 -11.81
CA LEU A 127 -13.14 11.81 -12.36
C LEU A 127 -13.82 11.51 -13.70
N ARG A 128 -13.36 10.51 -14.45
CA ARG A 128 -13.94 10.13 -15.76
C ARG A 128 -15.31 9.47 -15.63
N ALA A 129 -15.66 8.98 -14.44
CA ALA A 129 -16.95 8.35 -14.16
C ALA A 129 -18.08 9.36 -13.93
N TRP A 130 -17.79 10.66 -13.98
CA TRP A 130 -18.74 11.74 -13.66
C TRP A 130 -18.86 12.70 -14.85
N ASP A 131 -20.09 13.10 -15.14
CA ASP A 131 -20.44 14.08 -16.18
C ASP A 131 -21.27 15.26 -15.65
N GLN A 132 -21.82 15.15 -14.43
CA GLN A 132 -22.60 16.21 -13.78
C GLN A 132 -21.95 16.62 -12.43
N PRO A 133 -21.57 17.90 -12.24
CA PRO A 133 -20.97 18.38 -10.99
C PRO A 133 -21.81 18.08 -9.74
N GLU A 134 -23.13 18.25 -9.84
CA GLU A 134 -24.07 18.10 -8.73
C GLU A 134 -24.11 16.66 -8.21
N SER A 135 -24.04 15.68 -9.12
CA SER A 135 -24.02 14.27 -8.77
C SER A 135 -22.76 13.89 -8.00
N LEU A 136 -21.61 14.44 -8.39
CA LEU A 136 -20.34 14.23 -7.70
C LEU A 136 -20.32 14.92 -6.33
N VAL A 137 -20.86 16.14 -6.23
CA VAL A 137 -21.01 16.83 -4.94
C VAL A 137 -21.92 16.04 -3.99
N ALA A 138 -23.05 15.53 -4.48
CA ALA A 138 -23.96 14.70 -3.69
C ALA A 138 -23.28 13.41 -3.20
N GLU A 139 -22.50 12.75 -4.06
CA GLU A 139 -21.73 11.57 -3.69
C GLU A 139 -20.67 11.87 -2.62
N LEU A 140 -19.98 13.01 -2.71
CA LEU A 140 -19.00 13.36 -1.71
C LEU A 140 -19.64 13.68 -0.36
N ARG A 141 -20.79 14.36 -0.36
CA ARG A 141 -21.58 14.61 0.86
C ARG A 141 -22.13 13.33 1.49
N SER A 142 -22.38 12.27 0.71
CA SER A 142 -22.80 10.98 1.26
C SER A 142 -21.65 10.22 1.95
N ARG A 143 -20.40 10.50 1.55
CA ARG A 143 -19.20 9.80 2.04
C ARG A 143 -18.46 10.52 3.17
N MET A 144 -18.64 11.82 3.34
CA MET A 144 -17.95 12.59 4.37
C MET A 144 -18.77 13.75 4.91
N ALA A 145 -18.55 14.09 6.18
CA ALA A 145 -19.11 15.27 6.79
C ALA A 145 -18.47 16.54 6.20
N VAL A 146 -19.30 17.49 5.82
CA VAL A 146 -18.86 18.79 5.29
C VAL A 146 -19.49 19.87 6.17
N PRO A 147 -18.70 20.76 6.80
CA PRO A 147 -19.24 21.83 7.62
C PRO A 147 -19.99 22.85 6.76
N SER A 148 -20.81 23.67 7.41
CA SER A 148 -21.50 24.78 6.76
C SER A 148 -20.52 25.86 6.25
N GLY A 149 -20.98 26.66 5.29
CA GLY A 149 -20.23 27.77 4.72
C GLY A 149 -19.36 27.39 3.52
N HIS A 150 -18.86 28.41 2.81
CA HIS A 150 -18.08 28.26 1.59
C HIS A 150 -16.62 27.95 1.92
N GLY A 151 -15.98 27.11 1.10
CA GLY A 151 -14.55 26.87 1.17
C GLY A 151 -13.75 27.89 0.37
N SER A 152 -12.61 27.45 -0.15
CA SER A 152 -11.71 28.24 -0.99
C SER A 152 -11.34 27.49 -2.26
N VAL A 153 -10.95 28.20 -3.32
CA VAL A 153 -10.37 27.61 -4.52
C VAL A 153 -8.96 28.15 -4.69
N SER A 154 -7.99 27.24 -4.83
CA SER A 154 -6.60 27.57 -5.05
C SER A 154 -6.00 26.68 -6.14
N VAL A 155 -4.92 27.15 -6.76
CA VAL A 155 -4.15 26.38 -7.73
C VAL A 155 -2.80 26.06 -7.12
N LEU A 156 -2.41 24.78 -7.18
CA LEU A 156 -1.10 24.32 -6.80
C LEU A 156 -0.33 23.99 -8.07
N GLU A 157 0.72 24.76 -8.35
CA GLU A 157 1.57 24.52 -9.51
C GLU A 157 2.57 23.39 -9.25
N GLY A 158 2.96 22.70 -10.31
CA GLY A 158 3.99 21.67 -10.27
C GLY A 158 4.33 21.16 -11.66
N ALA A 159 5.62 21.02 -11.95
CA ALA A 159 6.07 20.46 -13.22
C ALA A 159 5.78 18.95 -13.24
N ALA A 160 4.91 18.54 -14.16
CA ALA A 160 4.53 17.15 -14.38
C ALA A 160 4.89 16.78 -15.83
N GLY A 161 5.95 15.98 -16.00
CA GLY A 161 6.29 15.39 -17.29
C GLY A 161 5.48 14.12 -17.54
N LEU A 162 5.24 13.73 -18.79
CA LEU A 162 4.59 12.44 -19.07
C LEU A 162 5.48 11.31 -18.55
N ARG A 163 4.95 10.55 -17.57
CA ARG A 163 5.64 9.42 -16.93
C ARG A 163 4.93 8.10 -17.22
N TRP A 164 5.70 7.03 -17.25
CA TRP A 164 5.20 5.66 -17.37
C TRP A 164 5.89 4.77 -16.35
N TYR A 165 5.16 4.31 -15.33
CA TYR A 165 5.69 3.40 -14.32
C TYR A 165 4.56 2.61 -13.64
N PRO A 166 4.86 1.45 -13.05
CA PRO A 166 3.88 0.68 -12.30
C PRO A 166 3.52 1.38 -10.98
N VAL A 167 2.29 1.23 -10.51
CA VAL A 167 1.89 1.49 -9.11
C VAL A 167 1.50 0.18 -8.43
N VAL A 168 1.73 0.09 -7.12
CA VAL A 168 1.55 -1.15 -6.35
C VAL A 168 0.36 -1.03 -5.41
N ASP A 169 -0.59 -1.95 -5.56
CA ASP A 169 -1.65 -2.19 -4.59
C ASP A 169 -1.06 -2.97 -3.39
N GLU A 170 -0.67 -2.24 -2.35
CA GLU A 170 -0.03 -2.79 -1.15
C GLU A 170 -0.95 -3.74 -0.35
N GLU A 171 -2.28 -3.62 -0.49
CA GLU A 171 -3.23 -4.54 0.17
C GLU A 171 -3.23 -5.92 -0.49
N ARG A 172 -2.74 -6.00 -1.73
CA ARG A 172 -2.62 -7.24 -2.50
C ARG A 172 -1.19 -7.74 -2.60
N CYS A 173 -0.20 -6.88 -2.46
CA CYS A 173 1.20 -7.21 -2.67
C CYS A 173 1.69 -8.12 -1.54
N THR A 174 2.14 -9.34 -1.88
CA THR A 174 2.79 -10.24 -0.93
C THR A 174 4.33 -10.11 -0.95
N HIS A 175 4.85 -9.11 -1.65
CA HIS A 175 6.27 -8.94 -1.94
C HIS A 175 6.99 -10.19 -2.47
N CYS A 176 6.30 -11.02 -3.26
CA CYS A 176 6.85 -12.28 -3.80
C CYS A 176 8.08 -12.14 -4.71
N GLY A 177 8.42 -10.93 -5.16
CA GLY A 177 9.61 -10.66 -5.98
C GLY A 177 9.48 -11.02 -7.47
N SER A 178 8.37 -11.61 -7.94
CA SER A 178 8.21 -12.01 -9.35
C SER A 178 8.39 -10.83 -10.32
N CYS A 179 7.94 -9.63 -9.94
CA CYS A 179 8.12 -8.43 -10.77
C CYS A 179 9.57 -7.95 -10.85
N HIS A 180 10.33 -8.08 -9.76
CA HIS A 180 11.76 -7.79 -9.74
C HIS A 180 12.53 -8.76 -10.65
N GLN A 181 12.24 -10.06 -10.57
CA GLN A 181 12.84 -11.06 -11.46
C GLN A 181 12.45 -10.87 -12.93
N PHE A 182 11.21 -10.44 -13.19
CA PHE A 182 10.69 -10.31 -14.54
C PHE A 182 11.16 -9.01 -15.25
N CYS A 183 11.40 -7.94 -14.50
CA CYS A 183 11.68 -6.64 -15.09
C CYS A 183 13.13 -6.56 -15.61
N LEU A 184 13.28 -6.49 -16.93
CA LEU A 184 14.58 -6.31 -17.58
C LEU A 184 15.12 -4.87 -17.49
N PHE A 185 14.29 -3.90 -17.06
CA PHE A 185 14.64 -2.49 -17.03
C PHE A 185 15.11 -1.99 -15.65
N GLY A 186 15.19 -2.87 -14.66
CA GLY A 186 15.69 -2.51 -13.33
C GLY A 186 14.81 -1.49 -12.59
N VAL A 187 13.49 -1.54 -12.78
CA VAL A 187 12.51 -0.66 -12.09
C VAL A 187 12.43 -0.98 -10.59
N TYR A 188 12.65 -2.24 -10.23
CA TYR A 188 12.42 -2.76 -8.88
C TYR A 188 13.72 -3.14 -8.18
N GLU A 189 13.74 -2.95 -6.86
CA GLU A 189 14.78 -3.43 -5.96
C GLU A 189 14.15 -4.14 -4.75
N LEU A 190 14.96 -4.94 -4.05
CA LEU A 190 14.60 -5.50 -2.75
C LEU A 190 15.09 -4.58 -1.63
N ASP A 191 14.28 -4.39 -0.59
CA ASP A 191 14.71 -3.76 0.66
C ASP A 191 15.44 -4.77 1.57
N GLU A 192 15.93 -4.28 2.71
CA GLU A 192 16.64 -5.08 3.71
C GLU A 192 15.82 -6.26 4.22
N ARG A 193 14.49 -6.16 4.16
CA ARG A 193 13.52 -7.20 4.55
C ARG A 193 13.11 -8.07 3.37
N LYS A 194 13.84 -8.01 2.25
CA LYS A 194 13.57 -8.71 0.99
C LYS A 194 12.20 -8.36 0.38
N ARG A 195 11.64 -7.20 0.71
CA ARG A 195 10.38 -6.73 0.12
C ARG A 195 10.68 -5.96 -1.16
N VAL A 196 9.89 -6.22 -2.20
CA VAL A 196 10.02 -5.49 -3.46
C VAL A 196 9.51 -4.06 -3.32
N ARG A 197 10.28 -3.09 -3.83
CA ARG A 197 9.90 -1.68 -3.99
C ARG A 197 10.18 -1.22 -5.42
N ILE A 198 9.42 -0.23 -5.91
CA ILE A 198 9.75 0.48 -7.15
C ILE A 198 10.80 1.55 -6.81
N ALA A 199 12.06 1.27 -7.15
CA ALA A 199 13.20 2.14 -6.86
C ALA A 199 13.52 3.08 -8.01
N HIS A 200 13.32 2.63 -9.26
CA HIS A 200 13.66 3.39 -10.47
C HIS A 200 12.44 3.48 -11.40
N PRO A 201 11.38 4.23 -11.03
CA PRO A 201 10.14 4.29 -11.81
C PRO A 201 10.37 4.70 -13.27
N ASP A 202 11.23 5.69 -13.51
CA ASP A 202 11.48 6.25 -14.84
C ASP A 202 12.34 5.35 -15.75
N ARG A 203 12.84 4.22 -15.25
CA ARG A 203 13.47 3.19 -16.10
C ARG A 203 12.45 2.31 -16.80
N CYS A 204 11.16 2.38 -16.44
CA CYS A 204 10.16 1.54 -17.06
C CYS A 204 10.00 1.87 -18.55
N LYS A 205 10.11 0.87 -19.43
CA LYS A 205 9.89 1.07 -20.87
C LYS A 205 8.48 1.61 -21.11
N PRO A 206 8.32 2.79 -21.76
CA PRO A 206 7.02 3.36 -22.05
C PRO A 206 6.07 2.37 -22.74
N GLY A 207 4.85 2.27 -22.22
CA GLY A 207 3.79 1.39 -22.74
C GLY A 207 3.96 -0.09 -22.41
N CYS A 208 4.96 -0.51 -21.62
CA CYS A 208 5.15 -1.90 -21.20
C CYS A 208 4.40 -2.20 -19.89
N PRO A 209 3.38 -3.08 -19.88
CA PRO A 209 2.69 -3.49 -18.66
C PRO A 209 3.09 -4.91 -18.19
N ALA A 210 4.16 -5.48 -18.76
CA ALA A 210 4.38 -6.93 -18.75
C ALA A 210 4.51 -7.52 -17.33
N CYS A 211 5.09 -6.77 -16.38
CA CYS A 211 5.17 -7.20 -14.98
C CYS A 211 3.79 -7.27 -14.27
N SER A 212 2.78 -6.54 -14.73
CA SER A 212 1.40 -6.68 -14.22
C SER A 212 0.81 -8.04 -14.57
N ARG A 213 1.08 -8.55 -15.78
CA ARG A 213 0.57 -9.84 -16.28
C ARG A 213 1.18 -11.07 -15.57
N ILE A 214 2.35 -10.92 -14.95
CA ILE A 214 3.00 -12.02 -14.22
C ILE A 214 2.76 -11.94 -12.70
N CYS A 215 2.17 -10.85 -12.21
CA CYS A 215 1.90 -10.70 -10.78
C CYS A 215 0.85 -11.74 -10.34
N PRO A 216 1.18 -12.72 -9.49
CA PRO A 216 0.22 -13.75 -9.08
C PRO A 216 -0.96 -13.16 -8.28
N GLN A 217 -0.74 -12.00 -7.67
CA GLN A 217 -1.74 -11.28 -6.91
C GLN A 217 -2.52 -10.25 -7.74
N GLY A 218 -2.09 -9.90 -8.97
CA GLY A 218 -2.68 -8.78 -9.69
C GLY A 218 -2.57 -7.44 -8.93
N ALA A 219 -1.46 -7.26 -8.20
CA ALA A 219 -1.18 -6.09 -7.38
C ALA A 219 -0.53 -4.93 -8.15
N LEU A 220 0.07 -5.21 -9.31
CA LEU A 220 0.73 -4.21 -10.13
C LEU A 220 -0.24 -3.61 -11.14
N MET A 221 -0.33 -2.29 -11.17
CA MET A 221 -1.22 -1.54 -12.05
C MET A 221 -0.40 -0.55 -12.89
N PHE A 222 -0.84 -0.31 -14.12
CA PHE A 222 -0.34 0.75 -14.99
C PHE A 222 -1.51 1.69 -15.29
N PRO A 223 -1.67 2.79 -14.54
CA PRO A 223 -2.93 3.55 -14.50
C PRO A 223 -3.37 4.12 -15.86
N LEU A 224 -2.40 4.35 -16.75
CA LEU A 224 -2.62 4.88 -18.10
C LEU A 224 -2.68 3.79 -19.19
N TYR A 225 -2.76 2.51 -18.82
CA TYR A 225 -2.82 1.41 -19.80
C TYR A 225 -4.24 1.23 -20.35
N ALA A 226 -4.60 2.01 -21.37
CA ALA A 226 -5.96 2.04 -21.95
C ALA A 226 -6.44 0.72 -22.57
N LYS A 227 -5.54 -0.22 -22.89
CA LYS A 227 -5.90 -1.47 -23.60
C LYS A 227 -6.52 -2.53 -22.70
N ASP A 228 -6.39 -2.40 -21.37
CA ASP A 228 -6.85 -3.40 -20.41
C ASP A 228 -7.19 -2.72 -19.08
N ALA A 229 -8.48 -2.67 -18.76
CA ALA A 229 -9.00 -2.04 -17.55
C ALA A 229 -8.50 -2.71 -16.26
N ALA A 230 -8.25 -4.03 -16.29
CA ALA A 230 -7.72 -4.75 -15.14
C ALA A 230 -6.28 -4.31 -14.84
N ILE A 231 -5.44 -4.18 -15.88
CA ILE A 231 -4.08 -3.64 -15.75
C ILE A 231 -4.11 -2.16 -15.34
N ALA A 232 -5.09 -1.38 -15.81
CA ALA A 232 -5.29 0.01 -15.41
C ALA A 232 -5.76 0.15 -13.94
N GLY A 233 -6.13 -0.94 -13.28
CA GLY A 233 -6.56 -0.93 -11.88
C GLY A 233 -8.05 -0.70 -11.67
N ALA A 234 -8.89 -1.07 -12.65
CA ALA A 234 -10.34 -0.97 -12.54
C ALA A 234 -10.88 -1.71 -11.29
N PRO A 235 -11.94 -1.18 -10.64
CA PRO A 235 -12.57 -1.84 -9.50
C PRO A 235 -13.02 -3.27 -9.82
N GLY A 236 -12.74 -4.21 -8.91
CA GLY A 236 -13.13 -5.62 -9.06
C GLY A 236 -12.36 -6.42 -10.10
N GLN A 237 -11.44 -5.81 -10.85
CA GLN A 237 -10.67 -6.47 -11.92
C GLN A 237 -9.20 -6.62 -11.53
N TYR A 238 -8.65 -7.83 -11.73
CA TYR A 238 -7.28 -8.16 -11.36
C TYR A 238 -6.65 -9.05 -12.45
N PRO A 239 -5.65 -8.54 -13.19
CA PRO A 239 -4.96 -9.36 -14.18
C PRO A 239 -4.15 -10.40 -13.42
N LYS A 240 -4.53 -11.67 -13.56
CA LYS A 240 -3.83 -12.80 -12.93
C LYS A 240 -3.44 -13.81 -14.00
N PRO A 241 -2.17 -14.20 -14.08
CA PRO A 241 -1.78 -15.31 -14.93
C PRO A 241 -2.43 -16.59 -14.41
N ASP A 242 -3.02 -17.36 -15.32
CA ASP A 242 -3.51 -18.69 -14.98
C ASP A 242 -2.37 -19.61 -14.52
N ALA A 243 -2.72 -20.74 -13.92
CA ALA A 243 -1.71 -21.67 -13.40
C ALA A 243 -0.78 -22.23 -14.48
N ALA A 244 -1.24 -22.37 -15.72
CA ALA A 244 -0.41 -22.86 -16.83
C ALA A 244 0.64 -21.82 -17.24
N ALA A 245 0.26 -20.55 -17.35
CA ALA A 245 1.14 -19.43 -17.65
C ALA A 245 2.22 -19.27 -16.57
N ARG A 246 1.87 -19.42 -15.28
CA ARG A 246 2.84 -19.36 -14.17
C ARG A 246 3.83 -20.53 -14.23
N LYS A 247 3.35 -21.76 -14.44
CA LYS A 247 4.22 -22.93 -14.61
C LYS A 247 5.15 -22.77 -15.80
N MET A 248 4.65 -22.30 -16.94
CA MET A 248 5.44 -22.06 -18.14
C MET A 248 6.52 -21.00 -17.91
N PHE A 249 6.21 -19.93 -17.17
CA PHE A 249 7.18 -18.91 -16.79
C PHE A 249 8.36 -19.51 -16.01
N TYR A 250 8.10 -20.28 -14.94
CA TYR A 250 9.16 -20.89 -14.15
C TYR A 250 9.91 -22.00 -14.90
N ALA A 251 9.21 -22.77 -15.72
CA ALA A 251 9.82 -23.80 -16.55
C ALA A 251 10.83 -23.22 -17.56
N ARG A 252 10.49 -22.09 -18.19
CA ARG A 252 11.35 -21.42 -19.17
C ARG A 252 12.49 -20.64 -18.54
N THR A 253 12.25 -19.99 -17.41
CA THR A 253 13.23 -19.08 -16.78
C THR A 253 14.18 -19.78 -15.81
N GLY A 254 13.79 -20.90 -15.23
CA GLY A 254 14.57 -21.55 -14.18
C GLY A 254 14.67 -20.76 -12.87
N LEU A 255 13.90 -19.67 -12.72
CA LEU A 255 13.93 -18.82 -11.54
C LEU A 255 13.41 -19.54 -10.29
N THR A 256 13.89 -19.07 -9.13
CA THR A 256 13.45 -19.52 -7.80
C THR A 256 11.96 -19.29 -7.65
N CYS A 257 11.22 -20.35 -7.34
CA CYS A 257 9.79 -20.30 -7.11
C CYS A 257 9.51 -19.70 -5.72
N PRO A 258 8.69 -18.66 -5.59
CA PRO A 258 8.35 -18.06 -4.31
C PRO A 258 7.48 -18.99 -3.43
N ALA A 259 6.82 -19.99 -4.01
CA ALA A 259 5.94 -20.90 -3.28
C ALA A 259 6.68 -22.12 -2.69
N CYS A 260 7.72 -22.63 -3.36
CA CYS A 260 8.43 -23.84 -2.90
C CYS A 260 9.95 -23.66 -2.73
N GLY A 261 10.50 -22.48 -3.02
CA GLY A 261 11.93 -22.20 -2.90
C GLY A 261 12.82 -22.87 -3.96
N GLN A 262 12.30 -23.76 -4.81
CA GLN A 262 13.09 -24.46 -5.82
C GLN A 262 13.41 -23.57 -7.02
N ALA A 263 14.63 -23.70 -7.56
CA ALA A 263 15.09 -23.09 -8.81
C ALA A 263 15.45 -24.16 -9.86
N GLY A 264 15.83 -23.74 -11.07
CA GLY A 264 16.25 -24.63 -12.16
C GLY A 264 15.12 -25.15 -13.04
N LYS A 265 15.46 -25.94 -14.07
CA LYS A 265 14.46 -26.54 -14.97
C LYS A 265 13.62 -27.59 -14.21
N PRO A 266 12.32 -27.74 -14.52
CA PRO A 266 11.52 -28.80 -13.91
C PRO A 266 12.12 -30.17 -14.25
N GLY A 267 12.51 -30.93 -13.22
CA GLY A 267 12.85 -32.34 -13.39
C GLY A 267 11.59 -33.19 -13.57
N ALA A 268 11.71 -34.33 -14.22
CA ALA A 268 10.64 -35.32 -14.28
C ALA A 268 10.76 -36.29 -13.10
N ARG A 269 9.73 -36.39 -12.28
CA ARG A 269 9.54 -37.47 -11.30
C ARG A 269 8.12 -38.02 -11.46
N PRO A 270 7.95 -39.11 -12.23
CA PRO A 270 6.63 -39.71 -12.45
C PRO A 270 5.95 -40.01 -11.10
N GLY A 271 4.68 -39.61 -10.96
CA GLY A 271 3.87 -39.87 -9.76
C GLY A 271 4.13 -38.94 -8.56
N ALA A 272 5.12 -38.04 -8.60
CA ALA A 272 5.39 -37.13 -7.48
C ALA A 272 4.41 -35.94 -7.45
N PRO A 273 3.96 -35.48 -6.27
CA PRO A 273 3.16 -34.27 -6.16
C PRO A 273 3.97 -33.04 -6.62
N VAL A 274 3.36 -32.17 -7.44
CA VAL A 274 4.01 -30.98 -8.00
C VAL A 274 3.61 -29.70 -7.28
N CYS A 275 4.48 -28.70 -7.33
CA CYS A 275 4.17 -27.35 -6.87
C CYS A 275 3.10 -26.71 -7.78
N GLY A 276 2.03 -26.20 -7.18
CA GLY A 276 0.95 -25.51 -7.92
C GLY A 276 1.41 -24.24 -8.64
N GLU A 277 2.51 -23.63 -8.21
CA GLU A 277 3.03 -22.38 -8.76
C GLU A 277 4.02 -22.60 -9.91
N CYS A 278 5.11 -23.34 -9.67
CA CYS A 278 6.15 -23.57 -10.68
C CYS A 278 6.03 -24.88 -11.43
N GLY A 279 5.15 -25.80 -11.00
CA GLY A 279 5.00 -27.12 -11.61
C GLY A 279 6.14 -28.10 -11.33
N ARG A 280 7.17 -27.70 -10.55
CA ARG A 280 8.28 -28.60 -10.20
C ARG A 280 7.83 -29.66 -9.20
N PRO A 281 8.36 -30.89 -9.26
CA PRO A 281 8.12 -31.91 -8.23
C PRO A 281 8.45 -31.35 -6.84
N ARG A 282 7.59 -31.56 -5.85
CA ARG A 282 7.93 -31.25 -4.46
C ARG A 282 9.05 -32.20 -4.05
N VAL A 283 10.23 -31.66 -3.82
CA VAL A 283 11.27 -32.37 -3.07
C VAL A 283 10.71 -32.44 -1.65
N ALA A 284 10.51 -33.65 -1.11
CA ALA A 284 10.31 -33.79 0.33
C ALA A 284 11.44 -33.00 1.00
N ALA A 285 11.13 -32.22 2.04
CA ALA A 285 12.19 -31.65 2.87
C ALA A 285 13.14 -32.81 3.18
N ALA A 286 14.41 -32.68 2.80
CA ALA A 286 15.39 -33.74 3.02
C ALA A 286 15.37 -34.03 4.52
N GLY A 287 14.69 -35.11 4.91
CA GLY A 287 14.91 -35.75 6.18
C GLY A 287 16.29 -36.38 6.05
N GLY A 288 17.20 -35.91 6.89
CA GLY A 288 18.44 -36.59 7.20
C GLY A 288 19.58 -36.33 6.23
N ARG A 289 20.68 -35.84 6.79
CA ARG A 289 22.04 -35.94 6.25
C ARG A 289 22.55 -37.39 6.40
N ASP A 290 21.81 -38.38 5.92
CA ASP A 290 21.96 -39.70 6.58
C ASP A 290 22.60 -40.78 5.70
N GLU A 291 22.54 -40.70 4.37
CA GLU A 291 23.13 -41.75 3.52
C GLU A 291 24.37 -41.28 2.76
N LEU A 292 24.29 -40.16 2.05
CA LEU A 292 25.46 -39.68 1.29
C LEU A 292 26.55 -39.12 2.21
N ASP A 293 26.16 -38.37 3.23
CA ASP A 293 27.08 -37.83 4.23
C ASP A 293 27.66 -38.96 5.09
N ALA A 294 26.89 -39.98 5.46
CA ALA A 294 27.41 -41.15 6.16
C ALA A 294 28.39 -42.00 5.32
N LEU A 295 28.18 -42.07 4.00
CA LEU A 295 29.13 -42.70 3.08
C LEU A 295 30.41 -41.87 2.90
N LEU A 296 30.30 -40.54 2.92
CA LEU A 296 31.44 -39.62 2.88
C LEU A 296 32.26 -39.69 4.17
N ASP A 297 31.61 -39.63 5.33
CA ASP A 297 32.24 -39.77 6.66
C ASP A 297 32.92 -41.14 6.79
N GLY A 298 32.28 -42.21 6.28
CA GLY A 298 32.85 -43.56 6.25
C GLY A 298 34.08 -43.68 5.33
N LEU A 299 34.13 -42.92 4.24
CA LEU A 299 35.30 -42.87 3.35
C LEU A 299 36.48 -42.12 3.98
N GLU A 300 36.23 -41.04 4.70
CA GLU A 300 37.27 -40.29 5.42
C GLU A 300 37.91 -41.14 6.53
N HIS A 301 37.10 -41.88 7.32
CA HIS A 301 37.61 -42.81 8.33
C HIS A 301 38.49 -43.95 7.77
N LEU A 302 38.24 -44.39 6.53
CA LEU A 302 39.08 -45.40 5.86
C LEU A 302 40.41 -44.85 5.36
N GLN A 303 40.51 -43.53 5.16
CA GLN A 303 41.73 -42.87 4.70
C GLN A 303 42.64 -42.43 5.85
N GLU A 304 42.08 -42.11 7.02
CA GLU A 304 42.84 -41.69 8.21
C GLU A 304 43.37 -42.87 9.06
N GLY A 305 42.86 -44.08 8.84
CA GLY A 305 43.24 -45.29 9.59
C GLY A 305 44.40 -46.11 9.01
N ARG A 306 45.33 -45.50 8.26
CA ARG A 306 46.51 -46.19 7.70
C ARG A 306 47.82 -45.58 8.16
#